data_AF-A0A563W320-F1
#
_entry.id   AF-A0A563W320-F1
#
_cell.length_a   1.000
_cell.length_b   1.000
_cell.length_c   1.000
_cell.angle_alpha   90.00
_cell.angle_beta   90.00
_cell.angle_gamma   90.00
#
_symmetry.space_group_name_H-M   'P 1'
#
loop_
_entity.id
_entity.type
_entity.pdbx_description
1 polymer ?
#
loop_
_entity_poly.entity_id
_entity_poly.type
_entity_poly.pdbx_seq_one_letter_code
_entity_poly.pdbx_strand_id
1 'polypeptide(L)'
;MMGQLRDELTINEGYQAYLQRYDIEHLLRFEREGRRGFLAMSNHAVGKQRLLLNASGTPEVEHEENWVSLSLLAYVQLWAARKLASTLPQPWERYLPQKTEGFLTPSLVQRDMNRIITEIGTPANSPKPRGFASGRTEGMIQTKRTRHEVIKKGKKSKKLEPSTPIAV
;
A
#
# COMPACT_ATOMS: atom_id res chain seq x y z
N MET A 1 -2.35 -11.84 -34.25
CA MET A 1 -2.19 -12.94 -35.23
C MET A 1 -2.72 -14.24 -34.63
N MET A 2 -3.64 -14.96 -35.31
CA MET A 2 -4.24 -16.26 -34.89
C MET A 2 -3.62 -17.41 -35.70
N GLY A 3 -3.08 -18.45 -35.04
CA GLY A 3 -2.51 -19.65 -35.69
C GLY A 3 -1.85 -20.65 -34.71
N GLN A 4 -1.71 -21.92 -35.14
CA GLN A 4 -1.26 -23.10 -34.38
C GLN A 4 0.16 -23.04 -33.77
N LEU A 5 0.97 -22.03 -34.12
CA LEU A 5 2.35 -21.85 -33.67
C LEU A 5 2.50 -20.79 -32.56
N ARG A 6 1.40 -20.35 -31.94
CA ARG A 6 1.43 -19.34 -30.87
C ARG A 6 2.19 -19.77 -29.63
N ASP A 7 2.25 -21.07 -29.39
CA ASP A 7 2.83 -21.65 -28.18
C ASP A 7 4.28 -22.11 -28.40
N GLU A 8 4.81 -21.97 -29.62
CA GLU A 8 6.20 -22.32 -29.94
C GLU A 8 7.12 -21.11 -29.71
N LEU A 9 7.85 -21.12 -28.60
CA LEU A 9 8.87 -20.12 -28.28
C LEU A 9 10.07 -20.26 -29.24
N THR A 10 10.32 -19.21 -30.02
CA THR A 10 11.52 -19.14 -30.86
C THR A 10 12.76 -19.01 -29.98
N ILE A 11 13.90 -19.59 -30.37
CA ILE A 11 15.17 -19.48 -29.63
C ILE A 11 15.55 -18.02 -29.34
N ASN A 12 15.31 -17.12 -30.30
CA ASN A 12 15.53 -15.68 -30.11
C ASN A 12 14.59 -15.07 -29.07
N GLU A 13 13.32 -15.49 -29.01
CA GLU A 13 12.38 -15.04 -27.99
C GLU A 13 12.79 -15.55 -26.61
N GLY A 14 13.23 -16.80 -26.51
CA GLY A 14 13.80 -17.36 -25.28
C GLY A 14 15.05 -16.60 -24.82
N TYR A 15 15.94 -16.24 -25.74
CA TYR A 15 17.13 -15.45 -25.44
C TYR A 15 16.79 -14.01 -24.99
N GLN A 16 15.86 -13.35 -25.66
CA GLN A 16 15.40 -12.00 -25.28
C GLN A 16 14.67 -12.02 -23.93
N ALA A 17 13.81 -13.01 -23.68
CA ALA A 17 13.17 -13.19 -22.38
C ALA A 17 14.19 -13.44 -21.26
N TYR A 18 15.26 -14.19 -21.54
CA TYR A 18 16.34 -14.41 -20.59
C TYR A 18 17.10 -13.12 -20.24
N LEU A 19 17.34 -12.23 -21.22
CA LEU A 19 17.96 -10.92 -20.98
C LEU A 19 17.03 -10.00 -20.16
N GLN A 20 15.74 -9.98 -20.47
CA GLN A 20 14.73 -9.18 -19.76
C GLN A 20 14.46 -9.65 -18.32
N ARG A 21 14.90 -10.86 -17.95
CA ARG A 21 14.80 -11.37 -16.58
C ARG A 21 15.46 -10.41 -15.56
N TYR A 22 16.55 -9.76 -15.96
CA TYR A 22 17.24 -8.79 -15.10
C TYR A 22 16.47 -7.48 -14.93
N ASP A 23 15.54 -7.15 -15.84
CA ASP A 23 14.67 -5.97 -15.70
C ASP A 23 13.62 -6.17 -14.59
N ILE A 24 13.24 -7.42 -14.29
CA ILE A 24 12.37 -7.75 -13.15
C ILE A 24 13.08 -7.48 -11.83
N GLU A 25 14.39 -7.74 -11.75
CA GLU A 25 15.19 -7.38 -10.57
C GLU A 25 15.26 -5.85 -10.38
N HIS A 26 15.13 -5.06 -11.45
CA HIS A 26 15.08 -3.59 -11.35
C HIS A 26 13.79 -3.07 -10.70
N LEU A 27 12.68 -3.81 -10.84
CA LEU A 27 11.44 -3.54 -10.09
C LEU A 27 11.65 -3.67 -8.58
N LEU A 28 12.53 -4.59 -8.18
CA LEU A 28 12.95 -4.75 -6.79
C LEU A 28 14.00 -3.70 -6.42
N ARG A 29 14.91 -3.35 -7.32
CA ARG A 29 16.02 -2.42 -7.06
C ARG A 29 16.19 -1.45 -8.22
N PHE A 30 15.76 -0.20 -8.04
CA PHE A 30 16.09 0.81 -9.05
C PHE A 30 17.59 1.08 -9.00
N GLU A 31 18.30 0.58 -9.99
CA GLU A 31 19.71 0.84 -10.10
C GLU A 31 19.95 2.32 -10.39
N ARG A 32 20.90 2.86 -9.64
CA ARG A 32 21.47 4.16 -9.89
C ARG A 32 22.40 3.96 -11.09
N GLU A 33 21.93 4.30 -12.29
CA GLU A 33 22.78 4.41 -13.47
C GLU A 33 24.03 5.24 -13.08
N GLY A 34 25.20 4.59 -13.03
CA GLY A 34 26.48 5.22 -12.73
C GLY A 34 27.17 4.95 -11.38
N ARG A 35 26.70 4.06 -10.49
CA ARG A 35 27.53 3.61 -9.34
C ARG A 35 27.59 2.09 -9.19
N ARG A 36 28.49 1.47 -9.96
CA ARG A 36 29.17 0.21 -9.59
C ARG A 36 30.15 0.54 -8.46
N GLY A 37 29.68 0.51 -7.21
CA GLY A 37 30.52 0.83 -6.06
C GLY A 37 29.96 0.24 -4.79
N PHE A 38 30.82 -0.52 -4.10
CA PHE A 38 30.65 -1.37 -2.91
C PHE A 38 30.16 -0.66 -1.62
N LEU A 39 29.28 0.35 -1.72
CA LEU A 39 28.67 1.02 -0.57
C LEU A 39 27.15 1.21 -0.74
N ALA A 40 26.52 0.35 -1.53
CA ALA A 40 25.07 0.31 -1.75
C ALA A 40 24.40 -0.82 -0.93
N MET A 41 25.01 -1.22 0.19
CA MET A 41 24.64 -2.44 0.92
C MET A 41 23.47 -2.29 1.90
N SER A 42 22.68 -1.22 1.80
CA SER A 42 21.36 -1.15 2.45
C SER A 42 20.34 -0.50 1.51
N ASN A 43 20.22 -1.05 0.31
CA ASN A 43 19.11 -0.75 -0.59
C ASN A 43 18.05 -1.83 -0.38
N HIS A 44 17.15 -1.64 0.57
CA HIS A 44 15.94 -2.44 0.66
C HIS A 44 15.11 -2.26 -0.62
N ALA A 45 14.57 -3.36 -1.14
CA ALA A 45 13.84 -3.35 -2.39
C ALA A 45 12.65 -2.37 -2.31
N VAL A 46 12.54 -1.44 -3.25
CA VAL A 46 11.47 -0.41 -3.25
C VAL A 46 10.11 -1.09 -3.27
N GLY A 47 9.93 -2.13 -4.09
CA GLY A 47 8.69 -2.92 -4.12
C GLY A 47 8.32 -3.49 -2.74
N LYS A 48 9.26 -4.13 -2.04
CA LYS A 48 8.98 -4.80 -0.77
C LYS A 48 8.84 -3.83 0.41
N GLN A 49 9.71 -2.83 0.53
CA GLN A 49 9.77 -1.92 1.68
C GLN A 49 8.91 -0.68 1.52
N ARG A 50 8.82 -0.12 0.30
CA ARG A 50 8.20 1.19 0.03
C ARG A 50 6.82 1.07 -0.58
N LEU A 51 6.60 0.06 -1.44
CA LEU A 51 5.29 -0.28 -1.98
C LEU A 51 4.59 -1.38 -1.18
N LEU A 52 5.24 -1.89 -0.13
CA LEU A 52 4.66 -2.82 0.83
C LEU A 52 4.05 -4.08 0.17
N LEU A 53 4.73 -4.60 -0.86
CA LEU A 53 4.24 -5.75 -1.62
C LEU A 53 3.88 -6.96 -0.72
N ASN A 54 4.63 -7.14 0.38
CA ASN A 54 4.44 -8.25 1.31
C ASN A 54 3.52 -7.91 2.51
N ALA A 55 2.89 -6.73 2.54
CA ALA A 55 2.06 -6.30 3.66
C ALA A 55 0.60 -6.76 3.59
N SER A 56 0.15 -7.29 2.44
CA SER A 56 -1.17 -7.90 2.34
C SER A 56 -1.20 -9.19 3.16
N GLY A 57 -1.87 -9.15 4.31
CA GLY A 57 -2.12 -10.32 5.16
C GLY A 57 -3.55 -10.85 5.01
N THR A 58 -4.13 -10.76 3.81
CA THR A 58 -5.51 -11.16 3.54
C THR A 58 -5.60 -12.66 3.26
N PRO A 59 -6.52 -13.41 3.88
CA PRO A 59 -6.66 -14.85 3.66
C PRO A 59 -7.27 -15.22 2.30
N GLU A 60 -7.61 -14.24 1.47
CA GLU A 60 -8.30 -14.40 0.20
C GLU A 60 -7.35 -14.11 -0.97
N VAL A 61 -7.22 -15.07 -1.87
CA VAL A 61 -6.25 -15.05 -2.98
C VAL A 61 -6.50 -13.89 -3.93
N GLU A 62 -7.77 -13.62 -4.27
CA GLU A 62 -8.13 -12.52 -5.18
C GLU A 62 -7.65 -11.16 -4.65
N HIS A 63 -7.69 -10.96 -3.33
CA HIS A 63 -7.20 -9.73 -2.72
C HIS A 63 -5.68 -9.59 -2.80
N GLU A 64 -4.94 -10.71 -2.66
CA GLU A 64 -3.49 -10.72 -2.83
C GLU A 64 -3.10 -10.44 -4.29
N GLU A 65 -3.77 -11.06 -5.27
CA GLU A 65 -3.53 -10.82 -6.70
C GLU A 65 -3.80 -9.36 -7.10
N ASN A 66 -4.90 -8.78 -6.60
CA ASN A 66 -5.23 -7.38 -6.78
C ASN A 66 -4.18 -6.46 -6.13
N TRP A 67 -3.68 -6.82 -4.94
CA TRP A 67 -2.63 -6.06 -4.24
C TRP A 67 -1.31 -6.03 -5.02
N VAL A 68 -0.89 -7.18 -5.56
CA VAL A 68 0.29 -7.27 -6.42
C VAL A 68 0.10 -6.38 -7.66
N SER A 69 -1.06 -6.46 -8.31
CA SER A 69 -1.38 -5.66 -9.49
C SER A 69 -1.33 -4.15 -9.21
N LEU A 70 -1.93 -3.69 -8.10
CA LEU A 70 -1.89 -2.30 -7.67
C LEU A 70 -0.46 -1.83 -7.36
N SER A 71 0.35 -2.68 -6.72
CA SER A 71 1.75 -2.38 -6.41
C SER A 71 2.57 -2.21 -7.69
N LEU A 72 2.35 -3.05 -8.71
CA LEU A 72 3.00 -2.93 -10.01
C LEU A 72 2.59 -1.64 -10.74
N LEU A 73 1.29 -1.30 -10.73
CA LEU A 73 0.80 -0.05 -11.31
C LEU A 73 1.44 1.17 -10.64
N ALA A 74 1.54 1.18 -9.30
CA ALA A 74 2.20 2.25 -8.56
C ALA A 74 3.69 2.36 -8.94
N TYR A 75 4.38 1.25 -9.16
CA TYR A 75 5.77 1.26 -9.64
C TYR A 75 5.89 1.89 -11.03
N VAL A 76 5.01 1.52 -11.98
CA VAL A 76 5.00 2.11 -13.32
C VAL A 76 4.73 3.61 -13.26
N GLN A 77 3.84 4.07 -12.38
CA GLN A 77 3.58 5.49 -12.17
C GLN A 77 4.83 6.22 -11.66
N LEU A 78 5.57 5.66 -10.70
CA LEU A 78 6.83 6.24 -10.23
C LEU A 78 7.89 6.27 -11.34
N TRP A 79 7.97 5.23 -12.17
CA TRP A 79 8.88 5.21 -13.31
C TRP A 79 8.54 6.28 -14.35
N ALA A 80 7.26 6.49 -14.65
CA ALA A 80 6.81 7.54 -15.56
C ALA A 80 7.08 8.95 -14.98
N ALA A 81 6.83 9.14 -13.68
CA ALA A 81 7.02 10.42 -12.98
C ALA A 81 8.50 10.80 -12.81
N ARG A 82 9.45 9.88 -13.00
CA ARG A 82 10.89 10.11 -12.75
C ARG A 82 11.49 11.31 -13.48
N LYS A 83 10.92 11.70 -14.62
CA LYS A 83 11.38 12.84 -15.42
C LYS A 83 10.80 14.18 -14.97
N LEU A 84 9.67 14.15 -14.25
CA LEU A 84 8.99 15.31 -13.72
C LEU A 84 9.37 15.59 -12.26
N ALA A 85 9.90 14.57 -11.58
CA ALA A 85 10.27 14.65 -10.18
C ALA A 85 11.54 15.48 -9.95
N SER A 86 11.51 16.21 -8.85
CA SER A 86 12.58 17.04 -8.31
C SER A 86 13.05 16.49 -6.97
N THR A 87 14.28 16.81 -6.57
CA THR A 87 14.80 16.39 -5.26
C THR A 87 14.22 17.24 -4.14
N LEU A 88 13.31 16.67 -3.34
CA LEU A 88 12.86 17.27 -2.08
C LEU A 88 13.66 16.68 -0.91
N PRO A 89 14.69 17.40 -0.40
CA PRO A 89 15.46 16.96 0.76
C PRO A 89 14.61 17.02 2.03
N GLN A 90 14.80 16.07 2.94
CA GLN A 90 14.27 16.19 4.29
C GLN A 90 14.94 17.35 5.04
N PRO A 91 14.31 17.92 6.08
CA PRO A 91 14.87 19.07 6.81
C PRO A 91 16.30 18.87 7.31
N TRP A 92 16.67 17.65 7.72
CA TRP A 92 18.02 17.28 8.16
C TRP A 92 18.97 16.89 7.01
N GLU A 93 18.44 16.53 5.83
CA GLU A 93 19.23 16.22 4.63
C GLU A 93 19.72 17.48 3.91
N ARG A 94 19.28 18.68 4.36
CA ARG A 94 19.55 19.97 3.71
C ARG A 94 21.05 20.31 3.61
N TYR A 95 21.86 19.78 4.53
CA TYR A 95 23.31 20.00 4.57
C TYR A 95 24.12 18.94 3.83
N LEU A 96 23.48 17.87 3.34
CA LEU A 96 24.16 16.85 2.56
C LEU A 96 24.34 17.34 1.11
N PRO A 97 25.39 16.88 0.40
CA PRO A 97 25.55 17.19 -1.01
C PRO A 97 24.34 16.68 -1.79
N GLN A 98 23.61 17.62 -2.38
CA GLN A 98 22.43 17.29 -3.16
C GLN A 98 22.83 16.70 -4.50
N LYS A 99 22.12 15.65 -4.90
CA LYS A 99 22.34 15.00 -6.18
C LYS A 99 21.57 15.80 -7.24
N THR A 100 22.25 16.74 -7.87
CA THR A 100 21.74 17.55 -8.98
C THR A 100 21.77 16.82 -10.32
N GLU A 101 22.55 15.76 -10.44
CA GLU A 101 22.80 15.08 -11.73
C GLU A 101 22.39 13.60 -11.72
N GLY A 102 21.82 13.18 -12.85
CA GLY A 102 21.40 11.80 -13.13
C GLY A 102 19.96 11.48 -12.71
N PHE A 103 19.54 10.23 -12.97
CA PHE A 103 18.19 9.78 -12.65
C PHE A 103 17.95 9.70 -11.13
N LEU A 104 16.78 10.16 -10.70
CA LEU A 104 16.29 10.03 -9.33
C LEU A 104 15.94 8.57 -9.04
N THR A 105 16.19 8.15 -7.80
CA THR A 105 15.72 6.85 -7.32
C THR A 105 14.21 6.91 -7.07
N PRO A 106 13.44 5.81 -7.15
CA PRO A 106 12.01 5.80 -6.96
C PRO A 106 11.62 6.26 -5.57
N SER A 107 12.46 6.01 -4.56
CA SER A 107 12.25 6.55 -3.22
C SER A 107 12.26 8.08 -3.19
N LEU A 108 13.07 8.73 -4.03
CA LEU A 108 13.09 10.19 -4.18
C LEU A 108 11.92 10.68 -5.03
N VAL A 109 11.59 9.96 -6.11
CA VAL A 109 10.41 10.26 -6.94
C VAL A 109 9.12 10.15 -6.11
N GLN A 110 8.99 9.11 -5.29
CA GLN A 110 7.86 8.89 -4.39
C GLN A 110 7.69 10.03 -3.39
N ARG A 111 8.79 10.64 -2.91
CA ARG A 111 8.74 11.81 -2.03
C ARG A 111 8.11 13.02 -2.73
N ASP A 112 8.42 13.23 -4.01
CA ASP A 112 7.88 14.34 -4.82
C ASP A 112 6.53 14.03 -5.47
N MET A 113 6.09 12.77 -5.43
CA MET A 113 4.86 12.34 -6.10
C MET A 113 3.63 13.12 -5.63
N ASN A 114 3.59 13.55 -4.37
CA ASN A 114 2.49 14.40 -3.87
C ASN A 114 2.39 15.71 -4.66
N ARG A 115 3.51 16.42 -4.88
CA ARG A 115 3.54 17.66 -5.67
C ARG A 115 3.06 17.40 -7.09
N ILE A 116 3.57 16.34 -7.72
CA ILE A 116 3.19 15.96 -9.09
C ILE A 116 1.69 15.69 -9.19
N ILE A 117 1.13 14.90 -8.27
CA ILE A 117 -0.31 14.59 -8.24
C ILE A 117 -1.13 15.87 -8.02
N THR A 118 -0.70 16.77 -7.14
CA THR A 118 -1.40 18.05 -6.92
C THR A 118 -1.37 18.97 -8.13
N GLU A 119 -0.28 18.97 -8.91
CA GLU A 119 -0.14 19.76 -10.14
C GLU A 119 -1.01 19.22 -11.27
N ILE A 120 -1.13 17.88 -11.39
CA ILE A 120 -2.06 17.23 -12.32
C ILE A 120 -3.51 17.55 -11.93
N GLY A 121 -3.78 17.73 -10.63
CA GLY A 121 -5.11 17.93 -10.09
C GLY A 121 -5.89 16.62 -9.95
N THR A 122 -7.18 16.73 -9.64
CA THR A 122 -8.05 15.56 -9.52
C THR A 122 -9.13 15.59 -10.62
N PRO A 123 -9.36 14.48 -11.34
CA PRO A 123 -10.51 14.37 -12.23
C PRO A 123 -11.82 14.16 -11.45
N ALA A 124 -11.74 14.05 -10.12
CA ALA A 124 -12.88 13.77 -9.26
C ALA A 124 -13.76 15.03 -9.13
N ASN A 125 -15.07 14.84 -9.26
CA ASN A 125 -16.03 15.87 -8.92
C ASN A 125 -15.86 16.29 -7.45
N SER A 126 -16.18 17.55 -7.15
CA SER A 126 -16.22 18.00 -5.76
C SER A 126 -17.11 17.08 -4.93
N PRO A 127 -16.70 16.71 -3.71
CA PRO A 127 -17.48 15.81 -2.88
C PRO A 127 -18.84 16.43 -2.63
N LYS A 128 -19.91 15.63 -2.75
CA LYS A 128 -21.26 16.10 -2.42
C LYS A 128 -21.24 16.57 -0.96
N PRO A 129 -21.49 17.86 -0.68
CA PRO A 129 -21.52 18.32 0.70
C PRO A 129 -22.65 17.56 1.40
N ARG A 130 -22.32 16.84 2.46
CA ARG A 130 -23.32 16.17 3.31
C ARG A 130 -24.32 17.18 3.90
N GLY A 131 -23.90 18.45 3.96
CA GLY A 131 -24.56 19.50 4.74
C GLY A 131 -24.33 19.25 6.24
N PHE A 132 -24.31 20.33 7.02
CA PHE A 132 -24.59 20.20 8.44
C PHE A 132 -26.11 20.19 8.59
N ALA A 133 -26.67 19.26 9.35
CA ALA A 133 -28.05 19.40 9.80
C ALA A 133 -28.17 20.72 10.58
N SER A 134 -29.33 21.38 10.55
CA SER A 134 -29.56 22.71 11.18
C SER A 134 -29.36 22.76 12.71
N GLY A 135 -28.83 21.70 13.30
CA GLY A 135 -28.71 21.55 14.74
C GLY A 135 -30.06 21.44 15.42
N ARG A 136 -30.04 21.54 16.74
CA ARG A 136 -31.25 21.68 17.55
C ARG A 136 -31.72 23.13 17.47
N THR A 137 -33.01 23.34 17.35
CA THR A 137 -33.59 24.68 17.50
C THR A 137 -33.48 25.14 18.95
N GLU A 138 -33.32 26.44 19.14
CA GLU A 138 -33.32 27.04 20.48
C GLU A 138 -34.66 26.74 21.18
N GLY A 139 -34.62 26.28 22.42
CA GLY A 139 -35.81 25.83 23.17
C GLY A 139 -36.27 24.39 22.90
N MET A 140 -35.60 23.62 22.05
CA MET A 140 -35.95 22.22 21.80
C MET A 140 -35.66 21.33 23.02
N ILE A 141 -36.71 20.86 23.69
CA ILE A 141 -36.60 19.93 24.82
C ILE A 141 -36.35 18.51 24.29
N GLN A 142 -35.25 17.89 24.74
CA GLN A 142 -34.92 16.50 24.40
C GLN A 142 -35.53 15.56 25.43
N THR A 143 -36.20 14.50 24.98
CA THR A 143 -36.63 13.42 25.87
C THR A 143 -35.41 12.75 26.48
N LYS A 144 -35.36 12.66 27.81
CA LYS A 144 -34.28 11.93 28.50
C LYS A 144 -34.33 10.46 28.08
N ARG A 145 -33.16 9.90 27.72
CA ARG A 145 -33.04 8.48 27.38
C ARG A 145 -33.47 7.62 28.56
N THR A 146 -34.19 6.53 28.30
CA THR A 146 -34.57 5.54 29.32
C THR A 146 -33.31 4.99 29.98
N ARG A 147 -33.23 5.12 31.32
CA ARG A 147 -32.14 4.52 32.08
C ARG A 147 -32.48 3.06 32.33
N HIS A 148 -31.72 2.17 31.71
CA HIS A 148 -31.81 0.74 32.00
C HIS A 148 -30.99 0.43 33.26
N GLU A 149 -31.45 -0.52 34.06
CA GLU A 149 -30.71 -0.98 35.22
C GLU A 149 -29.40 -1.67 34.82
N VAL A 150 -28.38 -1.53 35.65
CA VAL A 150 -27.09 -2.18 35.42
C VAL A 150 -27.22 -3.65 35.81
N ILE A 151 -27.23 -4.53 34.81
CA ILE A 151 -27.15 -5.99 35.03
C ILE A 151 -25.74 -6.30 35.55
N LYS A 152 -25.65 -6.60 36.86
CA LYS A 152 -24.40 -7.07 37.48
C LYS A 152 -24.32 -8.58 37.35
N LYS A 153 -23.19 -9.09 36.86
CA LYS A 153 -22.94 -10.54 36.78
C LYS A 153 -22.89 -11.11 38.21
N GLY A 154 -23.79 -12.03 38.53
CA GLY A 154 -23.75 -12.76 39.80
C GLY A 154 -22.46 -13.59 39.91
N LYS A 155 -22.00 -13.84 41.15
CA LYS A 155 -20.95 -14.84 41.40
C LYS A 155 -21.45 -16.20 40.91
N LYS A 156 -20.65 -16.92 40.12
CA LYS A 156 -20.94 -18.30 39.72
C LYS A 156 -21.19 -19.11 40.99
N SER A 157 -22.40 -19.66 41.16
CA SER A 157 -22.63 -20.68 42.18
C SER A 157 -21.76 -21.90 41.84
N LYS A 158 -21.19 -22.53 42.86
CA LYS A 158 -20.52 -23.82 42.70
C LYS A 158 -21.55 -24.80 42.16
N LYS A 159 -21.18 -25.53 41.10
CA LYS A 159 -21.96 -26.63 40.55
C LYS A 159 -22.18 -27.62 41.70
N LEU A 160 -23.44 -27.92 42.04
CA LEU A 160 -23.73 -29.03 42.93
C LEU A 160 -23.24 -30.30 42.23
N GLU A 161 -22.33 -31.02 42.88
CA GLU A 161 -21.87 -32.32 42.41
C GLU A 161 -23.08 -33.25 42.23
N PRO A 162 -23.17 -34.00 41.12
CA PRO A 162 -24.30 -34.89 40.90
C PRO A 162 -24.36 -35.91 42.04
N SER A 163 -25.50 -35.97 42.74
CA SER A 163 -25.75 -36.99 43.76
C SER A 163 -25.61 -38.37 43.12
N THR A 164 -24.92 -39.28 43.81
CA THR A 164 -24.75 -40.67 43.40
C THR A 164 -26.11 -41.34 43.11
N PRO A 165 -26.22 -42.12 42.03
CA PRO A 165 -27.46 -42.82 41.72
C PRO A 165 -27.73 -43.86 42.81
N ILE A 166 -28.95 -43.86 43.33
CA ILE A 166 -29.46 -44.88 44.25
C ILE A 166 -29.55 -46.18 43.44
N ALA A 167 -28.74 -47.18 43.80
CA ALA A 167 -28.87 -48.52 43.24
C ALA A 167 -30.17 -49.16 43.74
N VAL A 168 -30.99 -49.63 42.81
CA VAL A 168 -32.18 -50.47 43.06
C VAL A 168 -31.77 -51.92 43.14
#